data_AF-A0A3G8LS34-F1
#
_entry.id   AF-A0A3G8LS34-F1
#
_cell.length_a   1.000
_cell.length_b   1.000
_cell.length_c   1.000
_cell.angle_alpha   90.00
_cell.angle_beta   90.00
_cell.angle_gamma   90.00
#
_symmetry.space_group_name_H-M   'P 1'
#
loop_
_entity.id
_entity.type
_entity.pdbx_description
1 polymer ?
#
loop_
_entity_poly.entity_id
_entity_poly.type
_entity_poly.pdbx_seq_one_letter_code
_entity_poly.pdbx_strand_id
1 'polypeptide(L)'
;MNQKTNLPVSNRRFWIERISKTSLRALHIIGVVGSGGGIIFNLELSVWLNYWIIAITSGVLLMSWEIIRDWRWLIQLKGVLTLFKVILLGFFIQISQCHSELVIFIILLSVIVSHGPAGLRHYSIVHRKVIQSKKEIKG
;
A
#
# COMPACT_ATOMS: atom_id res chain seq x y z
N MET A 1 15.36 -4.84 30.94
CA MET A 1 14.22 -4.62 30.02
C MET A 1 14.07 -3.12 29.80
N ASN A 2 14.67 -2.57 28.75
CA ASN A 2 14.81 -1.12 28.57
C ASN A 2 13.51 -0.53 27.97
N GLN A 3 12.66 0.06 28.82
CA GLN A 3 11.49 0.81 28.37
C GLN A 3 11.97 2.09 27.67
N LYS A 4 12.22 2.02 26.35
CA LYS A 4 12.35 3.21 25.51
C LYS A 4 11.04 4.00 25.60
N THR A 5 11.06 5.04 26.43
CA THR A 5 10.07 6.11 26.55
C THR A 5 9.71 6.60 25.16
N ASN A 6 8.46 6.39 24.75
CA ASN A 6 7.95 7.00 23.53
C ASN A 6 7.72 8.47 23.85
N LEU A 7 8.73 9.32 23.63
CA LEU A 7 8.56 10.77 23.72
C LEU A 7 7.38 11.18 22.82
N PRO A 8 6.44 12.00 23.32
CA PRO A 8 5.28 12.40 22.55
C PRO A 8 5.74 13.14 21.29
N VAL A 9 5.29 12.67 20.13
CA VAL A 9 5.57 13.30 18.84
C VAL A 9 4.96 14.71 18.88
N SER A 10 5.75 15.74 18.53
CA SER A 10 5.23 17.11 18.45
C SER A 10 3.97 17.17 17.59
N ASN A 11 2.93 17.88 18.07
CA ASN A 11 1.63 17.98 17.40
C ASN A 11 1.78 18.39 15.91
N ARG A 12 2.69 19.34 15.63
CA ARG A 12 3.00 19.76 14.26
C ARG A 12 3.53 18.60 13.40
N ARG A 13 4.46 17.81 13.93
CA ARG A 13 5.05 16.66 13.22
C ARG A 13 4.01 15.58 12.95
N PHE A 14 3.12 15.32 13.92
CA PHE A 14 2.01 14.38 13.75
C PHE A 14 1.10 14.77 12.57
N TRP A 15 0.67 16.03 12.51
CA TRP A 15 -0.19 16.52 11.43
C TRP A 15 0.49 16.49 10.06
N ILE A 16 1.77 16.87 9.99
CA ILE A 16 2.55 16.78 8.74
C ILE A 16 2.62 15.33 8.27
N GLU A 17 2.99 14.38 9.13
CA GLU A 17 3.06 12.96 8.75
C GLU A 17 1.70 12.41 8.31
N ARG A 18 0.62 12.81 8.99
CA ARG A 18 -0.74 12.37 8.66
C ARG A 18 -1.22 12.91 7.32
N ILE A 19 -1.06 14.21 7.07
CA ILE A 19 -1.50 14.85 5.82
C ILE A 19 -0.67 14.32 4.66
N SER A 20 0.67 14.27 4.78
CA SER A 20 1.54 13.75 3.73
C SER A 20 1.18 12.33 3.32
N LYS A 21 0.94 11.43 4.30
CA LYS A 21 0.52 10.05 4.02
C LYS A 21 -0.87 9.98 3.36
N THR A 22 -1.78 10.87 3.74
CA THR A 22 -3.13 10.94 3.13
C THR A 22 -3.07 11.44 1.70
N SER A 23 -2.31 12.51 1.44
CA SER A 23 -2.09 13.02 0.09
C SER A 23 -1.42 12.00 -0.82
N LEU A 24 -0.41 11.27 -0.33
CA LEU A 24 0.22 10.18 -1.10
C LEU A 24 -0.78 9.07 -1.46
N ARG A 25 -1.69 8.71 -0.55
CA ARG A 25 -2.75 7.74 -0.87
C ARG A 25 -3.78 8.27 -1.85
N ALA A 26 -4.15 9.54 -1.75
CA ALA A 26 -5.05 10.17 -2.71
C ALA A 26 -4.43 10.14 -4.12
N LEU A 27 -3.17 10.54 -4.26
CA LEU A 27 -2.41 10.44 -5.51
C LEU A 27 -2.33 9.00 -6.00
N HIS A 28 -2.08 8.04 -5.11
CA HIS A 28 -2.06 6.63 -5.47
C HIS A 28 -3.39 6.14 -6.02
N ILE A 29 -4.51 6.52 -5.40
CA ILE A 29 -5.85 6.17 -5.89
C ILE A 29 -6.11 6.77 -7.27
N ILE A 30 -5.76 8.04 -7.49
CA ILE A 30 -5.86 8.69 -8.81
C ILE A 30 -5.08 7.89 -9.85
N GLY A 31 -3.83 7.52 -9.55
CA GLY A 31 -3.01 6.72 -10.44
C GLY A 31 -3.60 5.33 -10.73
N VAL A 32 -4.07 4.63 -9.69
CA VAL A 32 -4.65 3.28 -9.82
C VAL A 32 -5.95 3.31 -10.63
N VAL A 33 -6.84 4.27 -10.38
CA VAL A 33 -8.12 4.37 -11.11
C VAL A 33 -7.88 4.78 -12.56
N GLY A 34 -6.99 5.76 -12.81
CA GLY A 34 -6.70 6.21 -14.17
C GLY A 34 -6.02 5.13 -15.02
N SER A 35 -5.01 4.45 -14.47
CA SER A 35 -4.34 3.34 -15.17
C SER A 35 -5.22 2.10 -15.29
N GLY A 36 -6.00 1.78 -14.25
CA GLY A 36 -6.97 0.69 -14.29
C GLY A 36 -8.05 0.91 -15.35
N GLY A 37 -8.56 2.14 -15.51
CA GLY A 37 -9.47 2.49 -16.59
C GLY A 37 -8.83 2.27 -17.97
N GLY A 38 -7.60 2.73 -18.16
CA GLY A 38 -6.85 2.50 -19.40
C GLY A 38 -6.72 1.01 -19.76
N ILE A 39 -6.44 0.17 -18.77
CA ILE A 39 -6.32 -1.29 -18.96
C ILE A 39 -7.68 -1.93 -19.25
N ILE A 40 -8.71 -1.62 -18.45
CA ILE A 40 -10.04 -2.25 -18.55
C ILE A 40 -10.70 -1.93 -19.89
N PHE A 41 -10.57 -0.69 -20.36
CA PHE A 41 -11.13 -0.24 -21.65
C PHE A 41 -10.20 -0.46 -22.84
N ASN A 42 -9.06 -1.15 -22.62
CA ASN A 42 -8.08 -1.45 -23.65
C ASN A 42 -7.62 -0.21 -24.44
N LEU A 43 -7.36 0.89 -23.72
CA LEU A 43 -6.89 2.15 -24.29
C LEU A 43 -5.38 2.10 -24.56
N GLU A 44 -4.94 2.90 -25.52
CA GLU A 44 -3.51 3.06 -25.83
C GLU A 44 -2.72 3.50 -24.60
N LEU A 45 -1.52 2.93 -24.42
CA LEU A 45 -0.63 3.21 -23.28
C LEU A 45 -0.37 4.71 -23.09
N SER A 46 -0.24 5.47 -24.18
CA SER A 46 0.01 6.92 -24.15
C SER A 46 -1.05 7.70 -23.35
N VAL A 47 -2.31 7.24 -23.35
CA VAL A 47 -3.43 7.89 -22.65
C VAL A 47 -3.33 7.72 -21.13
N TRP A 48 -2.79 6.59 -20.66
CA TRP A 48 -2.82 6.23 -19.24
C TRP A 48 -1.44 6.08 -18.58
N LEU A 49 -0.35 6.26 -19.33
CA LEU A 49 1.02 6.17 -18.83
C LEU A 49 1.29 7.09 -17.64
N ASN A 50 0.78 8.33 -17.68
CA ASN A 50 0.97 9.28 -16.58
C ASN A 50 0.31 8.77 -15.28
N TYR A 51 -0.89 8.20 -15.37
CA TYR A 51 -1.57 7.61 -14.21
C TYR A 51 -0.81 6.39 -13.68
N TRP A 52 -0.24 5.58 -14.57
CA TRP A 52 0.61 4.45 -14.18
C TRP A 52 1.86 4.92 -13.41
N ILE A 53 2.56 5.94 -13.92
CA ILE A 53 3.72 6.52 -13.25
C ILE A 53 3.33 7.05 -11.86
N ILE A 54 2.21 7.77 -11.75
CA ILE A 54 1.68 8.25 -10.46
C ILE A 54 1.39 7.06 -9.53
N ALA A 55 0.74 6.00 -10.00
CA ALA A 55 0.40 4.82 -9.20
C ALA A 55 1.65 4.13 -8.64
N ILE A 56 2.65 3.88 -9.49
CA ILE A 56 3.90 3.22 -9.11
C ILE A 56 4.70 4.08 -8.14
N THR A 57 4.95 5.34 -8.49
CA THR A 57 5.79 6.24 -7.69
C THR A 57 5.20 6.48 -6.30
N SER A 58 3.90 6.82 -6.22
CA SER A 58 3.21 7.01 -4.93
C SER A 58 3.11 5.71 -4.12
N GLY A 59 2.91 4.55 -4.79
CA GLY A 59 2.86 3.24 -4.15
C GLY A 59 4.20 2.85 -3.52
N VAL A 60 5.31 3.06 -4.23
CA VAL A 60 6.67 2.84 -3.73
C VAL A 60 6.98 3.76 -2.56
N LEU A 61 6.60 5.04 -2.64
CA LEU A 61 6.78 5.99 -1.53
C LEU A 61 5.99 5.56 -0.28
N LEU A 62 4.73 5.14 -0.44
CA LEU A 62 3.90 4.64 0.67
C LEU A 62 4.48 3.36 1.30
N MET A 63 4.95 2.42 0.48
CA MET A 63 5.59 1.19 0.95
C MET A 63 6.88 1.51 1.72
N SER A 64 7.73 2.35 1.15
CA SER A 64 8.99 2.79 1.77
C SER A 64 8.74 3.50 3.11
N TRP A 65 7.71 4.36 3.16
CA TRP A 65 7.29 5.04 4.39
C TRP A 65 6.93 4.05 5.51
N GLU A 66 6.19 2.99 5.20
CA GLU A 66 5.82 1.97 6.19
C GLU A 66 7.03 1.16 6.66
N ILE A 67 7.91 0.74 5.74
CA ILE A 67 9.11 -0.06 6.04
C ILE A 67 10.08 0.74 6.92
N ILE A 68 10.38 1.99 6.56
CA ILE A 68 11.30 2.87 7.31
C ILE A 68 10.79 3.11 8.73
N ARG A 69 9.47 3.19 8.91
CA ARG A 69 8.86 3.46 10.22
C ARG A 69 8.81 2.24 11.13
N ASP A 70 8.52 1.07 10.57
CA ASP A 70 8.49 -0.20 11.30
C ASP A 70 8.78 -1.39 10.37
N TRP A 71 10.01 -1.93 10.44
CA TRP A 71 10.42 -3.10 9.65
C TRP A 71 9.50 -4.33 9.85
N ARG A 72 8.81 -4.42 10.99
CA ARG A 72 7.82 -5.49 11.26
C ARG A 72 6.64 -5.45 10.28
N TRP A 73 6.44 -4.35 9.56
CA TRP A 73 5.46 -4.27 8.48
C TRP A 73 5.65 -5.40 7.45
N LEU A 74 6.90 -5.77 7.15
CA LEU A 74 7.21 -6.84 6.19
C LEU A 74 6.74 -8.24 6.62
N ILE A 75 6.55 -8.46 7.92
CA ILE A 75 6.09 -9.75 8.46
C ILE A 75 4.62 -9.71 8.92
N GLN A 76 4.00 -8.52 8.91
CA GLN A 76 2.58 -8.33 9.18
C GLN A 76 1.78 -8.63 7.92
N LEU A 77 0.59 -9.21 8.09
CA LEU A 77 -0.28 -9.60 6.98
C LEU A 77 -0.58 -8.43 6.04
N LYS A 78 -0.76 -7.20 6.57
CA LYS A 78 -0.95 -6.01 5.72
C LYS A 78 0.22 -5.76 4.76
N GLY A 79 1.45 -5.95 5.22
CA GLY A 79 2.63 -5.73 4.40
C GLY A 79 2.87 -6.88 3.45
N VAL A 80 2.70 -8.12 3.91
CA VAL A 80 2.83 -9.30 3.06
C VAL A 80 1.82 -9.27 1.90
N LEU A 81 0.55 -8.94 2.17
CA LEU A 81 -0.46 -8.83 1.11
C LEU A 81 -0.20 -7.63 0.17
N THR A 82 0.40 -6.55 0.68
CA THR A 82 0.85 -5.43 -0.17
C THR A 82 1.99 -5.86 -1.09
N LEU A 83 2.99 -6.58 -0.58
CA LEU A 83 4.09 -7.11 -1.39
C LEU A 83 3.58 -8.13 -2.42
N PHE A 84 2.66 -9.01 -2.02
CA PHE A 84 2.02 -9.95 -2.92
C PHE A 84 1.30 -9.23 -4.07
N LYS A 85 0.57 -8.14 -3.78
CA LYS A 85 -0.04 -7.27 -4.79
C LYS A 85 1.01 -6.68 -5.76
N VAL A 86 2.16 -6.22 -5.26
CA VAL A 86 3.24 -5.67 -6.10
C VAL A 86 3.84 -6.74 -7.01
N ILE A 87 4.06 -7.95 -6.49
CA ILE A 87 4.53 -9.09 -7.27
C ILE A 87 3.53 -9.41 -8.40
N LEU A 88 2.24 -9.43 -8.06
CA LEU A 88 1.17 -9.67 -9.03
C LEU A 88 1.12 -8.61 -10.14
N LEU A 89 1.41 -7.35 -9.79
CA LEU A 89 1.57 -6.26 -10.76
C LEU A 89 2.81 -6.46 -11.65
N GLY A 90 3.91 -7.02 -11.12
CA GLY A 90 5.09 -7.37 -11.93
C GLY A 90 4.80 -8.46 -12.97
N PHE A 91 3.93 -9.42 -12.62
CA PHE A 91 3.47 -10.45 -13.55
C PHE A 91 2.52 -9.93 -14.65
N PHE A 92 2.05 -8.68 -14.54
CA PHE A 92 1.21 -8.05 -15.55
C PHE A 92 1.87 -8.02 -16.94
N ILE A 93 3.21 -7.95 -17.01
CA ILE A 93 3.97 -7.96 -18.27
C ILE A 93 3.94 -9.35 -18.95
N GLN A 94 3.83 -10.42 -18.16
CA GLN A 94 3.92 -11.80 -18.65
C GLN A 94 2.55 -12.42 -18.99
N ILE A 95 1.47 -11.92 -18.37
CA ILE A 95 0.11 -12.47 -18.52
C ILE A 95 -0.65 -11.64 -19.56
N SER A 96 -0.45 -11.97 -20.84
CA SER A 96 -1.00 -11.23 -21.99
C SER A 96 -2.52 -11.36 -22.18
N GLN A 97 -3.20 -12.29 -21.49
CA GLN A 97 -4.60 -12.64 -21.78
C GLN A 97 -5.61 -12.14 -20.75
N CYS A 98 -5.18 -11.78 -19.53
CA CYS A 98 -6.11 -11.50 -18.41
C CYS A 98 -5.84 -10.15 -17.73
N HIS A 99 -5.46 -9.12 -18.48
CA HIS A 99 -5.08 -7.81 -17.94
C HIS A 99 -6.21 -7.17 -17.10
N SER A 100 -7.45 -7.17 -17.58
CA SER A 100 -8.58 -6.54 -16.89
C SER A 100 -8.99 -7.28 -15.61
N GLU A 101 -9.08 -8.61 -15.66
CA GLU A 101 -9.42 -9.43 -14.49
C GLU A 101 -8.36 -9.31 -13.39
N LEU A 102 -7.08 -9.29 -13.79
CA LEU A 102 -5.97 -9.13 -12.87
C LEU A 102 -6.02 -7.76 -12.16
N VAL A 103 -6.31 -6.68 -12.90
CA VAL A 103 -6.50 -5.34 -12.32
C VAL A 103 -7.66 -5.32 -11.32
N ILE A 104 -8.81 -5.90 -11.67
CA ILE A 104 -9.98 -5.97 -10.79
C ILE A 104 -9.61 -6.73 -9.51
N PHE A 105 -8.97 -7.88 -9.64
CA PHE A 105 -8.51 -8.69 -8.50
C PHE A 105 -7.53 -7.92 -7.62
N ILE A 106 -6.56 -7.22 -8.21
CA ILE A 106 -5.60 -6.37 -7.51
C ILE A 106 -6.31 -5.26 -6.71
N ILE A 107 -7.34 -4.64 -7.28
CA ILE A 107 -8.13 -3.60 -6.61
C ILE A 107 -8.92 -4.21 -5.43
N LEU A 108 -9.60 -5.33 -5.63
CA LEU A 108 -10.35 -6.02 -4.57
C LEU A 108 -9.44 -6.42 -3.41
N LEU A 109 -8.29 -7.03 -3.71
CA LEU A 109 -7.27 -7.36 -2.71
C LEU A 109 -6.83 -6.10 -1.94
N SER A 110 -6.63 -4.99 -2.63
CA SER A 110 -6.23 -3.72 -2.02
C SER A 110 -7.25 -3.20 -1.00
N VAL A 111 -8.56 -3.33 -1.30
CA VAL A 111 -9.64 -2.94 -0.40
C VAL A 111 -9.66 -3.82 0.85
N ILE A 112 -9.56 -5.14 0.67
CA ILE A 112 -9.53 -6.11 1.77
C ILE A 112 -8.36 -5.84 2.71
N VAL A 113 -7.17 -5.55 2.17
CA VAL A 113 -5.97 -5.24 2.98
C VAL A 113 -6.14 -3.91 3.73
N SER A 114 -6.70 -2.90 3.07
CA SER A 114 -6.79 -1.54 3.62
C SER A 114 -7.89 -1.43 4.69
N HIS A 115 -9.05 -2.05 4.46
CA HIS A 115 -10.22 -1.99 5.34
C HIS A 115 -10.38 -3.22 6.25
N GLY A 116 -9.50 -4.21 6.12
CA GLY A 116 -9.53 -5.40 6.95
C GLY A 116 -9.46 -5.08 8.46
N PRO A 117 -10.08 -5.90 9.32
CA PRO A 117 -10.01 -5.80 10.78
C PRO A 117 -8.57 -5.59 11.27
N ALA A 118 -8.39 -4.75 12.29
CA ALA A 118 -7.07 -4.45 12.84
C ALA A 118 -6.31 -5.73 13.28
N GLY A 119 -7.03 -6.71 13.83
CA GLY A 119 -6.47 -8.02 14.19
C GLY A 119 -5.83 -8.75 13.00
N LEU A 120 -6.47 -8.72 11.82
CA LEU A 120 -5.91 -9.32 10.60
C LEU A 120 -4.71 -8.51 10.09
N ARG A 121 -4.83 -7.19 9.98
CA ARG A 121 -3.76 -6.34 9.44
C ARG A 121 -2.45 -6.43 10.24
N HIS A 122 -2.55 -6.55 11.55
CA HIS A 122 -1.39 -6.63 12.46
C HIS A 122 -0.99 -8.07 12.81
N TYR A 123 -1.65 -9.08 12.24
CA TYR A 123 -1.28 -10.47 12.40
C TYR A 123 0.10 -10.71 11.78
N SER A 124 1.05 -11.23 12.57
CA SER A 124 2.35 -11.63 12.06
C SER A 124 2.28 -13.06 11.53
N ILE A 125 2.64 -13.25 10.27
CA ILE A 125 2.67 -14.58 9.63
C ILE A 125 3.76 -15.45 10.26
N VAL A 126 4.90 -14.83 10.58
CA VAL A 126 6.06 -15.51 11.19
C VAL A 126 5.77 -15.94 12.63
N HIS A 127 5.23 -15.05 13.45
CA HIS A 127 5.01 -15.32 14.89
C HIS A 127 3.63 -15.93 15.19
N ARG A 128 2.76 -16.04 14.19
CA ARG A 128 1.37 -16.52 14.30
C ARG A 128 0.55 -15.84 15.41
N LYS A 129 0.81 -14.54 15.62
CA LYS A 129 0.11 -13.71 16.62
C LYS A 129 0.02 -12.26 16.17
N VAL A 130 -0.93 -11.53 16.74
CA VAL A 130 -1.08 -10.09 16.49
C VAL A 130 0.07 -9.33 17.15
N ILE A 131 0.81 -8.55 16.37
CA ILE A 131 1.91 -7.70 16.87
C ILE A 131 1.54 -6.24 16.57
N GLN A 132 1.31 -5.45 17.61
CA GLN A 132 1.05 -4.03 17.44
C GLN A 132 2.31 -3.30 16.96
N SER A 133 2.13 -2.47 15.94
CA SER A 133 3.18 -1.56 15.48
C SER A 133 3.29 -0.39 16.46
N LYS A 134 4.51 -0.11 16.93
CA LYS A 134 4.76 0.84 18.04
C LYS A 134 4.65 2.30 17.61
N LYS A 135 4.57 2.56 16.29
CA LYS A 135 4.68 3.89 15.67
C LYS A 135 3.64 4.13 14.57
N GLU A 136 2.49 3.47 14.64
CA GLU A 136 1.49 3.59 13.58
C GLU A 136 0.71 4.91 13.67
N ILE A 137 1.03 5.84 12.79
CA ILE A 137 0.15 6.97 12.48
C ILE A 137 -0.89 6.44 11.49
N LYS A 138 -2.10 6.25 12.02
CA LYS A 138 -3.31 6.09 11.22
C LYS A 138 -3.49 7.42 10.51
N GLY A 139 -3.45 7.39 9.20
CA GLY A 139 -3.98 8.45 8.37
C GLY A 139 -5.14 7.88 7.59
#